data_AF-A0A1Q5UEW5-F1
#
_entry.id   AF-A0A1Q5UEW5-F1
#
_cell.length_a   1.000
_cell.length_b   1.000
_cell.length_c   1.000
_cell.angle_alpha   90.00
_cell.angle_beta   90.00
_cell.angle_gamma   90.00
#
_symmetry.space_group_name_H-M   'P 1'
#
loop_
_entity.id
_entity.type
_entity.pdbx_description
1 polymer ?
#
loop_
_entity_poly.entity_id
_entity_poly.type
_entity_poly.pdbx_seq_one_letter_code
_entity_poly.pdbx_strand_id
1 'polypeptide(L)'
;MEMLELTEGFDSLEWASDFKRRAASPTTEVKSLCMLSQAYKVATLLYGRRVLSALSTQPTSNNAKLVSQLLSLIEALQNDAILFKCLLWPTFIAGLESWAKSQQAFVMESLRALWDSTSCLNVIGASKILRDHWKREDFPDALMCEISDVGGLGRGWLLI
;
A
#
# COMPACT_ATOMS: atom_id res chain seq x y z
N MET A 1 6.42 11.52 15.26
CA MET A 1 5.00 11.35 15.60
C MET A 1 4.13 12.30 14.76
N GLU A 2 4.51 13.57 14.66
CA GLU A 2 3.87 14.63 13.86
C GLU A 2 3.40 14.22 12.44
N MET A 3 4.22 13.50 11.67
CA MET A 3 3.85 13.09 10.30
C MET A 3 2.64 12.14 10.23
N LEU A 4 2.49 11.21 11.19
CA LEU A 4 1.33 10.31 11.23
C LEU A 4 0.07 11.04 11.63
N GLU A 5 0.17 11.97 12.58
CA GLU A 5 -0.95 12.80 13.03
C GLU A 5 -1.45 13.71 11.91
N LEU A 6 -0.54 14.33 11.16
CA LEU A 6 -0.88 15.12 9.96
C LEU A 6 -1.55 14.26 8.88
N THR A 7 -1.05 13.03 8.67
CA THR A 7 -1.64 12.10 7.71
C THR A 7 -3.06 11.69 8.13
N GLU A 8 -3.27 11.44 9.42
CA GLU A 8 -4.59 11.09 9.97
C GLU A 8 -5.59 12.24 9.84
N GLY A 9 -5.13 13.49 10.00
CA GLY A 9 -5.92 14.70 9.81
C GLY A 9 -6.19 15.10 8.35
N PHE A 10 -5.54 14.48 7.36
CA PHE A 10 -5.71 14.85 5.95
C PHE A 10 -7.16 14.61 5.46
N ASP A 11 -7.82 15.66 4.96
CA ASP A 11 -9.18 15.57 4.40
C ASP A 11 -9.14 15.28 2.88
N SER A 12 -9.42 14.01 2.55
CA SER A 12 -9.50 13.53 1.17
C SER A 12 -10.60 14.20 0.33
N LEU A 13 -11.73 14.56 0.94
CA LEU A 13 -12.87 15.13 0.24
C LEU A 13 -12.63 16.61 -0.07
N GLU A 14 -12.11 17.35 0.91
CA GLU A 14 -11.70 18.74 0.72
C GLU A 14 -10.65 18.83 -0.38
N TRP A 15 -9.59 18.01 -0.30
CA TRP A 15 -8.54 17.96 -1.32
C TRP A 15 -9.11 17.66 -2.72
N ALA A 16 -9.97 16.64 -2.86
CA ALA A 16 -10.52 16.24 -4.15
C ALA A 16 -11.42 17.32 -4.77
N SER A 17 -12.22 18.00 -3.94
CA SER A 17 -13.09 19.09 -4.36
C SER A 17 -12.28 20.29 -4.85
N ASP A 18 -11.25 20.65 -4.10
CA ASP A 18 -10.34 21.74 -4.43
C ASP A 18 -9.47 21.46 -5.66
N PHE A 19 -9.07 20.20 -5.85
CA PHE A 19 -8.36 19.77 -7.04
C PHE A 19 -9.24 19.92 -8.28
N LYS A 20 -10.49 19.41 -8.25
CA LYS A 20 -11.40 19.51 -9.39
C LYS A 20 -11.73 20.95 -9.76
N ARG A 21 -11.96 21.81 -8.75
CA ARG A 21 -12.21 23.25 -8.94
C ARG A 21 -11.06 23.94 -9.70
N ARG A 22 -9.81 23.56 -9.43
CA ARG A 22 -8.62 24.15 -10.05
C ARG A 22 -8.25 23.54 -11.39
N ALA A 23 -8.43 22.23 -11.56
CA ALA A 23 -7.95 21.50 -12.72
C ALA A 23 -8.82 21.66 -13.98
N ALA A 24 -10.05 22.19 -13.86
CA ALA A 24 -11.03 22.32 -14.95
C ALA A 24 -11.20 21.03 -15.78
N SER A 25 -10.94 19.86 -15.19
CA SER A 25 -10.98 18.57 -15.87
C SER A 25 -12.40 17.99 -15.80
N PRO A 26 -13.08 17.78 -16.94
CA PRO A 26 -14.46 17.31 -16.95
C PRO A 26 -14.59 15.80 -16.70
N THR A 27 -13.52 15.02 -16.86
CA THR A 27 -13.61 13.55 -16.98
C THR A 27 -13.46 12.78 -15.67
N THR A 28 -12.80 13.33 -14.66
CA THR A 28 -12.60 12.61 -13.38
C THR A 28 -13.62 13.05 -12.33
N GLU A 29 -14.29 12.08 -11.72
CA GLU A 29 -15.25 12.32 -10.64
C GLU A 29 -14.52 12.67 -9.34
N VAL A 30 -15.06 13.63 -8.57
CA VAL A 30 -14.55 13.99 -7.24
C VAL A 30 -14.47 12.76 -6.34
N LYS A 31 -15.46 11.85 -6.47
CA LYS A 31 -15.50 10.60 -5.73
C LYS A 31 -14.26 9.74 -5.99
N SER A 32 -13.86 9.56 -7.24
CA SER A 32 -12.69 8.75 -7.59
C SER A 32 -11.38 9.39 -7.12
N LEU A 33 -11.26 10.72 -7.19
CA LEU A 33 -10.13 11.45 -6.61
C LEU A 33 -10.06 11.31 -5.09
N CYS A 34 -11.21 11.41 -4.41
CA CYS A 34 -11.30 11.22 -2.96
C CYS A 34 -10.93 9.79 -2.56
N MET A 35 -11.38 8.78 -3.32
CA MET A 35 -10.98 7.39 -3.09
C MET A 35 -9.47 7.19 -3.31
N LEU A 36 -8.90 7.80 -4.35
CA LEU A 36 -7.47 7.74 -4.63
C LEU A 36 -6.66 8.37 -3.48
N SER A 37 -7.00 9.58 -3.06
CA SER A 37 -6.29 10.24 -1.96
C SER A 37 -6.46 9.48 -0.64
N GLN A 38 -7.64 8.90 -0.41
CA GLN A 38 -7.87 8.05 0.76
C GLN A 38 -7.01 6.78 0.72
N ALA A 39 -6.81 6.16 -0.44
CA ALA A 39 -5.92 5.00 -0.58
C ALA A 39 -4.48 5.37 -0.20
N TYR A 40 -3.99 6.52 -0.67
CA TYR A 40 -2.68 7.05 -0.31
C TYR A 40 -2.55 7.40 1.18
N LYS A 41 -3.58 8.03 1.77
CA LYS A 41 -3.64 8.31 3.21
C LYS A 41 -3.50 7.03 4.02
N VAL A 42 -4.30 6.01 3.72
CA VAL A 42 -4.28 4.72 4.45
C VAL A 42 -2.95 4.00 4.26
N ALA A 43 -2.42 3.95 3.03
CA ALA A 43 -1.10 3.36 2.76
C ALA A 43 0.02 4.09 3.51
N THR A 44 -0.03 5.42 3.60
CA THR A 44 0.94 6.22 4.35
C THR A 44 0.89 5.92 5.85
N LEU A 45 -0.30 5.78 6.43
CA LEU A 45 -0.46 5.39 7.84
C LEU A 45 0.12 4.00 8.10
N LEU A 46 -0.15 3.02 7.24
CA LEU A 46 0.41 1.67 7.34
C LEU A 46 1.94 1.70 7.27
N TYR A 47 2.49 2.36 6.23
CA TYR A 47 3.92 2.48 6.03
C TYR A 47 4.61 3.16 7.22
N GLY A 48 4.07 4.30 7.69
CA GLY A 48 4.66 5.03 8.81
C GLY A 48 4.62 4.23 10.12
N ARG A 49 3.54 3.49 10.40
CA ARG A 49 3.47 2.57 11.55
C ARG A 49 4.53 1.47 11.47
N ARG A 50 4.74 0.89 10.28
CA ARG A 50 5.75 -0.13 10.04
C ARG A 50 7.17 0.41 10.29
N VAL A 51 7.48 1.59 9.76
CA VAL A 51 8.77 2.26 9.98
C VAL A 51 8.99 2.54 11.47
N LEU A 52 7.99 3.07 12.18
CA LEU A 52 8.11 3.34 13.62
C LEU A 52 8.32 2.07 14.45
N SER A 53 7.61 0.98 14.13
CA SER A 53 7.77 -0.31 14.82
C SER A 53 9.19 -0.86 14.64
N ALA A 54 9.74 -0.78 13.42
CA ALA A 54 11.11 -1.18 13.13
C ALA A 54 12.15 -0.35 13.91
N LEU A 55 11.86 0.93 14.17
CA LEU A 55 12.77 1.83 14.88
C LEU A 55 12.65 1.77 16.42
N SER A 56 11.48 1.41 16.94
CA SER A 56 11.14 1.66 18.36
C SER A 56 11.08 0.40 19.23
N THR A 57 11.38 -0.79 18.72
CA THR A 57 11.15 -2.11 19.40
C THR A 57 9.73 -2.29 19.95
N GLN A 58 8.79 -1.42 19.57
CA GLN A 58 7.42 -1.45 20.05
C GLN A 58 6.61 -2.47 19.24
N PRO A 59 5.67 -3.18 19.89
CA PRO A 59 4.82 -4.14 19.22
C PRO A 59 4.04 -3.48 18.09
N THR A 60 3.93 -4.20 16.97
CA THR A 60 3.17 -3.77 15.79
C THR A 60 1.70 -3.53 16.18
N SER A 61 1.20 -2.33 15.90
CA SER A 61 -0.23 -2.03 16.05
C SER A 61 -1.08 -2.91 15.13
N ASN A 62 -2.25 -3.36 15.59
CA ASN A 62 -3.17 -4.13 14.76
C ASN A 62 -3.67 -3.27 13.58
N ASN A 63 -3.19 -3.60 12.37
CA ASN A 63 -3.47 -2.86 11.14
C ASN A 63 -4.64 -3.45 10.33
N ALA A 64 -5.29 -4.53 10.78
CA ALA A 64 -6.28 -5.28 9.98
C ALA A 64 -7.41 -4.42 9.38
N LYS A 65 -7.90 -3.43 10.15
CA LYS A 65 -8.93 -2.49 9.67
C LYS A 65 -8.41 -1.59 8.54
N LEU A 66 -7.21 -1.05 8.69
CA LEU A 66 -6.58 -0.20 7.67
C LEU A 66 -6.26 -0.99 6.40
N VAL A 67 -5.75 -2.22 6.54
CA VAL A 67 -5.51 -3.12 5.40
C VAL A 67 -6.82 -3.40 4.67
N SER A 68 -7.87 -3.79 5.39
CA SER A 68 -9.18 -4.06 4.77
C SER A 68 -9.73 -2.84 4.04
N GLN A 69 -9.63 -1.65 4.66
CA GLN A 69 -10.04 -0.39 4.03
C GLN A 69 -9.24 -0.11 2.74
N LEU A 70 -7.93 -0.34 2.76
CA LEU A 70 -7.06 -0.11 1.61
C LEU A 70 -7.40 -1.06 0.45
N LEU A 71 -7.62 -2.34 0.74
CA LEU A 71 -8.01 -3.33 -0.26
C LEU A 71 -9.37 -2.97 -0.89
N SER A 72 -10.35 -2.54 -0.11
CA SER A 72 -11.64 -2.07 -0.64
C SER A 72 -11.51 -0.83 -1.52
N LEU A 73 -10.60 0.10 -1.21
CA LEU A 73 -10.33 1.25 -2.06
C LEU A 73 -9.66 0.86 -3.38
N ILE A 74 -8.72 -0.09 -3.34
CA ILE A 74 -8.07 -0.65 -4.54
C ILE A 74 -9.12 -1.32 -5.43
N GLU A 75 -9.98 -2.16 -4.86
CA GLU A 75 -11.08 -2.82 -5.58
C GLU A 75 -12.04 -1.81 -6.22
N ALA A 76 -12.43 -0.76 -5.49
CA ALA A 76 -13.35 0.25 -6.00
C ALA A 76 -12.77 1.06 -7.19
N LEU A 77 -11.44 1.19 -7.25
CA LEU A 77 -10.74 1.95 -8.29
C LEU A 77 -10.26 1.09 -9.46
N GLN A 78 -10.39 -0.24 -9.41
CA GLN A 78 -9.84 -1.15 -10.43
C GLN A 78 -10.41 -0.94 -11.83
N ASN A 79 -11.63 -0.41 -11.94
CA ASN A 79 -12.29 -0.15 -13.21
C ASN A 79 -11.93 1.21 -13.83
N ASP A 80 -11.26 2.10 -13.09
CA ASP A 80 -10.74 3.36 -13.61
C ASP A 80 -9.28 3.16 -14.05
N ALA A 81 -9.09 2.82 -15.32
CA ALA A 81 -7.76 2.48 -15.85
C ALA A 81 -6.73 3.62 -15.74
N ILE A 82 -7.16 4.88 -15.57
CA ILE A 82 -6.26 6.02 -15.39
C ILE A 82 -5.79 6.05 -13.94
N LEU A 83 -6.74 6.05 -12.99
CA LEU A 83 -6.41 6.17 -11.57
C LEU A 83 -5.81 4.88 -11.00
N PHE A 84 -6.21 3.73 -11.51
CA PHE A 84 -5.70 2.44 -11.05
C PHE A 84 -4.18 2.35 -11.18
N LYS A 85 -3.60 2.91 -12.25
CA LYS A 85 -2.13 2.97 -12.44
C LYS A 85 -1.40 3.67 -11.31
N CYS A 86 -2.06 4.61 -10.63
CA CYS A 86 -1.50 5.32 -9.48
C CYS A 86 -1.52 4.48 -8.20
N LEU A 87 -2.10 3.27 -8.20
CA LEU A 87 -2.26 2.44 -7.00
C LEU A 87 -1.16 1.40 -6.80
N LEU A 88 -0.08 1.42 -7.59
CA LEU A 88 1.03 0.48 -7.42
C LEU A 88 1.58 0.50 -5.99
N TRP A 89 1.99 1.68 -5.51
CA TRP A 89 2.55 1.81 -4.17
C TRP A 89 1.53 1.48 -3.06
N PRO A 90 0.28 2.01 -3.08
CA PRO A 90 -0.76 1.57 -2.15
C PRO A 90 -1.01 0.06 -2.13
N THR A 91 -1.03 -0.60 -3.30
CA THR A 91 -1.20 -2.06 -3.43
C THR A 91 -0.03 -2.81 -2.82
N PHE A 92 1.20 -2.34 -3.06
CA PHE A 92 2.39 -2.92 -2.46
C PHE A 92 2.36 -2.80 -0.93
N ILE A 93 2.01 -1.64 -0.38
CA ILE A 93 1.87 -1.46 1.07
C ILE A 93 0.78 -2.36 1.67
N ALA A 94 -0.38 -2.48 1.00
CA ALA A 94 -1.42 -3.42 1.43
C ALA A 94 -0.88 -4.86 1.49
N GLY A 95 -0.07 -5.25 0.49
CA GLY A 95 0.58 -6.56 0.43
C GLY A 95 1.53 -6.85 1.59
N LEU A 96 2.32 -5.85 2.01
CA LEU A 96 3.25 -5.99 3.13
C LEU A 96 2.56 -6.26 4.48
N GLU A 97 1.27 -5.93 4.58
CA GLU A 97 0.46 -6.08 5.78
C GLU A 97 -0.63 -7.17 5.62
N SER A 98 -0.62 -7.88 4.48
CA SER A 98 -1.60 -8.93 4.13
C SER A 98 -1.10 -10.32 4.50
N TRP A 99 -1.64 -10.89 5.56
CA TRP A 99 -1.24 -12.22 6.06
C TRP A 99 -2.23 -13.33 5.68
N ALA A 100 -3.50 -12.99 5.46
CA ALA A 100 -4.48 -13.96 4.99
C ALA A 100 -4.24 -14.31 3.51
N LYS A 101 -4.28 -15.60 3.16
CA LYS A 101 -4.06 -16.05 1.76
C LYS A 101 -5.02 -15.40 0.76
N SER A 102 -6.25 -15.09 1.16
CA SER A 102 -7.22 -14.36 0.32
C SER A 102 -6.77 -12.93 0.01
N GLN A 103 -6.22 -12.21 0.99
CA GLN A 103 -5.66 -10.86 0.80
C GLN A 103 -4.42 -10.90 -0.08
N GLN A 104 -3.52 -11.87 0.15
CA GLN A 104 -2.33 -12.08 -0.68
C GLN A 104 -2.71 -12.36 -2.15
N ALA A 105 -3.71 -13.23 -2.37
CA ALA A 105 -4.23 -13.51 -3.72
C ALA A 105 -4.80 -12.26 -4.39
N PHE A 106 -5.61 -11.47 -3.67
CA PHE A 106 -6.15 -10.21 -4.19
C PHE A 106 -5.06 -9.20 -4.58
N VAL A 107 -4.04 -9.04 -3.72
CA VAL A 107 -2.91 -8.14 -3.99
C VAL A 107 -2.14 -8.61 -5.23
N MET A 108 -1.89 -9.90 -5.36
CA MET A 108 -1.20 -10.46 -6.53
C MET A 108 -1.98 -10.27 -7.83
N GLU A 109 -3.31 -10.40 -7.79
CA GLU A 109 -4.17 -10.16 -8.94
C GLU A 109 -4.19 -8.67 -9.31
N SER A 110 -4.25 -7.78 -8.31
CA SER A 110 -4.15 -6.33 -8.52
C SER A 110 -2.82 -5.92 -9.14
N LEU A 111 -1.70 -6.50 -8.68
CA LEU A 111 -0.39 -6.28 -9.30
C LEU A 111 -0.34 -6.82 -10.73
N ARG A 112 -0.94 -7.98 -11.02
CA ARG A 112 -1.03 -8.48 -12.40
C ARG A 112 -1.80 -7.49 -13.29
N ALA A 113 -2.95 -7.00 -12.85
CA ALA A 113 -3.72 -6.00 -13.59
C ALA A 113 -2.94 -4.70 -13.81
N LEU A 114 -2.15 -4.26 -12.82
CA LEU A 114 -1.24 -3.10 -12.96
C LEU A 114 -0.15 -3.36 -14.00
N TRP A 115 0.44 -4.56 -14.03
CA TRP A 115 1.41 -4.94 -15.04
C TRP A 115 0.79 -4.90 -16.44
N ASP A 116 -0.38 -5.50 -16.63
CA ASP A 116 -1.06 -5.55 -17.93
C ASP A 116 -1.39 -4.14 -18.45
N SER A 117 -1.69 -3.20 -17.55
CA SER A 117 -2.04 -1.82 -17.87
C SER A 117 -0.84 -0.87 -18.07
N THR A 118 0.30 -1.16 -17.46
CA THR A 118 1.46 -0.23 -17.42
C THR A 118 2.74 -0.78 -18.04
N SER A 119 2.91 -2.11 -18.09
CA SER A 119 4.17 -2.79 -18.42
C SER A 119 5.36 -2.31 -17.58
N CYS A 120 5.11 -1.78 -16.38
CA CYS A 120 6.16 -1.25 -15.51
C CYS A 120 6.90 -2.37 -14.77
N LEU A 121 8.23 -2.42 -14.89
CA LEU A 121 9.07 -3.39 -14.19
C LEU A 121 8.95 -3.31 -12.67
N ASN A 122 8.59 -2.14 -12.12
CA ASN A 122 8.34 -1.95 -10.69
C ASN A 122 7.26 -2.93 -10.16
N VAL A 123 6.29 -3.29 -10.99
CA VAL A 123 5.23 -4.24 -10.64
C VAL A 123 5.79 -5.66 -10.45
N ILE A 124 6.75 -6.06 -11.28
CA ILE A 124 7.44 -7.36 -11.17
C ILE A 124 8.29 -7.38 -9.89
N GLY A 125 9.02 -6.29 -9.63
CA GLY A 125 9.81 -6.10 -8.42
C GLY A 125 8.96 -6.21 -7.15
N ALA A 126 7.87 -5.45 -7.08
CA ALA A 126 6.89 -5.48 -6.00
C ALA A 126 6.35 -6.90 -5.76
N SER A 127 5.91 -7.56 -6.83
CA SER A 127 5.39 -8.93 -6.78
C SER A 127 6.39 -9.93 -6.21
N LYS A 128 7.68 -9.81 -6.56
CA LYS A 128 8.73 -10.69 -6.05
C LYS A 128 8.98 -10.43 -4.57
N ILE A 129 9.12 -9.16 -4.17
CA ILE A 129 9.37 -8.78 -2.79
C ILE A 129 8.24 -9.28 -1.88
N LEU A 130 6.98 -9.13 -2.28
CA LEU A 130 5.84 -9.60 -1.50
C LEU A 130 5.83 -11.13 -1.32
N ARG A 131 6.08 -11.89 -2.39
CA ARG A 131 6.16 -13.36 -2.29
C ARG A 131 7.27 -13.81 -1.34
N ASP A 132 8.43 -13.17 -1.41
CA ASP A 132 9.55 -13.51 -0.52
C ASP A 132 9.25 -13.09 0.92
N HIS A 133 8.56 -11.96 1.11
CA HIS A 133 8.09 -11.49 2.42
C HIS A 133 7.15 -12.50 3.09
N TRP A 134 6.13 -12.98 2.36
CA TRP A 134 5.14 -13.92 2.90
C TRP A 134 5.71 -15.31 3.19
N LYS A 135 6.78 -15.73 2.51
CA LYS A 135 7.44 -17.02 2.75
C LYS A 135 8.30 -17.04 4.03
N ARG A 136 8.82 -15.89 4.45
CA ARG A 136 9.73 -15.81 5.62
C ARG A 136 9.04 -16.13 6.94
N GLU A 137 7.72 -16.05 6.99
CA GLU A 137 6.92 -16.30 8.21
C GLU A 137 6.38 -17.74 8.29
N ASP A 138 6.50 -18.54 7.22
CA ASP A 138 6.16 -19.98 7.24
C ASP A 138 7.19 -20.82 8.03
N PHE A 139 8.23 -20.21 8.62
CA PHE A 139 9.27 -20.86 9.44
C PHE A 139 9.11 -20.50 10.94
N PRO A 140 9.12 -21.49 11.86
CA PRO A 140 8.96 -21.22 13.30
C PRO A 140 10.08 -20.35 13.88
N ASP A 141 9.71 -19.39 14.74
CA ASP A 141 10.55 -18.37 15.41
C ASP A 141 11.86 -18.88 16.04
N ALA A 142 11.98 -20.17 16.34
CA ALA A 142 13.16 -20.74 17.02
C ALA A 142 14.46 -20.69 16.19
N LEU A 143 14.39 -20.48 14.86
CA LEU A 143 15.57 -20.37 14.00
C LEU A 143 15.95 -18.92 13.63
N MET A 144 15.12 -17.93 13.96
CA MET A 144 15.22 -16.57 13.41
C MET A 144 15.97 -15.57 14.32
N CYS A 145 16.47 -16.01 15.47
CA CYS A 145 17.22 -15.15 16.41
C CYS A 145 18.53 -14.56 15.82
N GLU A 146 18.98 -15.03 14.65
CA GLU A 146 20.18 -14.51 13.96
C GLU A 146 19.91 -13.69 12.69
N ILE A 147 18.66 -13.43 12.31
CA ILE A 147 18.35 -12.62 11.11
C ILE A 147 17.50 -11.40 11.49
N SER A 148 17.86 -10.75 12.60
CA SER A 148 17.49 -9.36 12.83
C SER A 148 18.35 -8.47 11.93
N ASP A 149 17.98 -8.40 10.65
CA ASP A 149 18.52 -7.36 9.79
C ASP A 149 17.40 -6.73 8.96
N VAL A 150 17.19 -5.45 9.23
CA VAL A 150 16.50 -4.50 8.36
C VAL A 150 17.11 -4.51 6.93
N GLY A 151 18.29 -5.11 6.74
CA GLY A 151 18.90 -5.47 5.45
C GLY A 151 18.25 -6.62 4.65
N GLY A 152 17.28 -7.36 5.20
CA GLY A 152 16.64 -8.49 4.51
C GLY A 152 15.71 -8.11 3.35
N LEU A 153 15.22 -6.87 3.31
CA LEU A 153 14.54 -6.29 2.15
C LEU A 153 15.63 -5.62 1.31
N GLY A 154 16.30 -6.40 0.44
CA GLY A 154 17.35 -5.88 -0.43
C GLY A 154 16.89 -4.60 -1.15
N ARG A 155 17.83 -3.69 -1.45
CA ARG A 155 17.71 -2.30 -1.97
C ARG A 155 16.64 -1.98 -3.04
N GLY A 156 15.89 -2.94 -3.56
CA GLY A 156 14.84 -2.78 -4.56
C GLY A 156 13.50 -2.21 -4.07
N TRP A 157 13.26 -2.08 -2.77
CA TRP A 157 12.06 -1.42 -2.22
C TRP A 157 12.07 0.10 -2.40
N LEU A 158 13.27 0.70 -2.54
CA LEU A 158 13.44 2.12 -2.88
C LEU A 158 13.05 2.45 -4.34
N LEU A 159 12.76 1.43 -5.15
CA LEU A 159 12.44 1.55 -6.58
C LEU A 159 10.96 1.27 -6.89
N ILE A 160 10.11 1.09 -5.87
CA ILE A 160 8.66 0.93 -6.03
C ILE A 160 7.97 2.27 -5.85
#